data_AF-A0A1A8VEU8-F1
#
_entry.id   AF-A0A1A8VEU8-F1
#
_cell.length_a   1.000
_cell.length_b   1.000
_cell.length_c   1.000
_cell.angle_alpha   90.00
_cell.angle_beta   90.00
_cell.angle_gamma   90.00
#
_symmetry.space_group_name_H-M   'P 1'
#
loop_
_entity.id
_entity.type
_entity.pdbx_description
1 polymer ?
#
loop_
_entity_poly.entity_id
_entity_poly.type
_entity_poly.pdbx_seq_one_letter_code
_entity_poly.pdbx_strand_id
1 'polypeptide(L)'
;VTFTANGKEISTSYQVETNTKLFPAVFVRPTSPNLFQFELAKIKNTMPLSSAIFKSEHKNPVPQCPPRLDVQTINAVLWSRMPNTFLKVETARVSERHGWVVQCVEPLQMLAVHIPEENRCLDILE
;
A
#
# COMPACT_ATOMS: atom_id res chain seq x y z
N VAL A 1 -6.53 -14.45 7.48
CA VAL A 1 -6.05 -13.63 8.63
C VAL A 1 -7.04 -13.77 9.76
N THR A 2 -6.58 -14.19 10.93
CA THR A 2 -7.37 -14.27 12.18
C THR A 2 -6.80 -13.28 13.20
N PHE A 3 -7.58 -12.93 14.22
CA PHE A 3 -7.16 -11.98 15.25
C PHE A 3 -7.35 -12.57 16.63
N THR A 4 -6.43 -12.23 17.52
CA THR A 4 -6.47 -12.63 18.92
C THR A 4 -6.33 -11.37 19.77
N ALA A 5 -7.20 -11.19 20.76
CA ALA A 5 -7.12 -10.10 21.73
C ALA A 5 -7.12 -10.68 23.14
N ASN A 6 -6.18 -10.26 23.98
CA ASN A 6 -6.05 -10.71 25.37
C ASN A 6 -6.03 -12.25 25.50
N GLY A 7 -5.34 -12.93 24.58
CA GLY A 7 -5.22 -14.39 24.56
C GLY A 7 -6.47 -15.15 24.08
N LYS A 8 -7.53 -14.45 23.64
CA LYS A 8 -8.75 -15.04 23.09
C LYS A 8 -8.86 -14.75 21.60
N GLU A 9 -9.15 -15.78 20.83
CA GLU A 9 -9.41 -15.64 19.40
C GLU A 9 -10.73 -14.87 19.19
N ILE A 10 -10.70 -13.91 18.27
CA ILE A 10 -11.87 -13.15 17.83
C ILE A 10 -12.50 -13.95 16.68
N SER A 11 -13.84 -14.06 16.67
CA SER A 11 -14.56 -14.85 15.67
C SER A 11 -14.39 -14.36 14.23
N THR A 12 -13.99 -13.11 14.05
CA THR A 12 -13.82 -12.48 12.75
C THR A 12 -12.53 -12.96 12.09
N SER A 13 -12.64 -13.42 10.85
CA SER A 13 -11.51 -13.77 10.00
C SER A 13 -11.71 -13.18 8.60
N TYR A 14 -10.60 -12.87 7.94
CA TYR A 14 -10.60 -12.36 6.56
C TYR A 14 -9.81 -13.31 5.67
N GLN A 15 -10.39 -13.67 4.53
CA GLN A 15 -9.67 -14.34 3.45
C GLN A 15 -8.98 -13.28 2.58
N VAL A 16 -7.77 -13.60 2.14
CA VAL A 16 -6.94 -12.69 1.35
C VAL A 16 -6.43 -13.49 0.16
N GLU A 17 -6.46 -12.87 -1.02
CA GLU A 17 -5.95 -13.49 -2.24
C GLU A 17 -4.46 -13.78 -2.14
N THR A 18 -4.04 -14.86 -2.82
CA THR A 18 -2.62 -15.21 -2.90
C THR A 18 -1.86 -14.08 -3.62
N ASN A 19 -0.60 -13.83 -3.23
CA ASN A 19 0.25 -12.74 -3.74
C ASN A 19 -0.21 -11.31 -3.38
N THR A 20 -1.14 -11.15 -2.42
CA THR A 20 -1.48 -9.83 -1.89
C THR A 20 -0.46 -9.37 -0.86
N LYS A 21 0.06 -8.14 -1.01
CA LYS A 21 0.87 -7.49 0.03
C LYS A 21 -0.03 -6.86 1.09
N LEU A 22 0.25 -7.13 2.36
CA LEU A 22 -0.49 -6.56 3.50
C LEU A 22 0.44 -5.64 4.29
N PHE A 23 -0.05 -4.45 4.63
CA PHE A 23 0.63 -3.50 5.50
C PHE A 23 -0.09 -3.47 6.86
N PRO A 24 0.61 -3.72 7.98
CA PRO A 24 0.01 -3.61 9.30
C PRO A 24 -0.27 -2.12 9.61
N ALA A 25 -1.54 -1.79 9.87
CA ALA A 25 -1.96 -0.44 10.18
C ALA A 25 -2.95 -0.44 11.35
N VAL A 26 -2.91 0.61 12.17
CA VAL A 26 -3.82 0.83 13.29
C VAL A 26 -4.38 2.25 13.18
N PHE A 27 -5.70 2.36 13.14
CA PHE A 27 -6.38 3.66 13.20
C PHE A 27 -6.81 3.92 14.63
N VAL A 28 -6.37 5.05 15.19
CA VAL A 28 -6.71 5.46 16.55
C VAL A 28 -7.05 6.94 16.57
N ARG A 29 -8.02 7.32 17.41
CA ARG A 29 -8.29 8.71 17.73
C ARG A 29 -7.43 9.12 18.93
N PRO A 30 -6.65 10.21 18.87
CA PRO A 30 -5.88 10.67 20.02
C PRO A 30 -6.79 11.04 21.19
N THR A 31 -6.59 10.38 22.34
CA THR A 31 -7.33 10.66 23.59
C THR A 31 -6.41 10.99 24.77
N SER A 32 -5.12 10.67 24.67
CA SER A 32 -4.11 10.86 25.73
C SER A 32 -2.72 11.01 25.11
N PRO A 33 -1.71 11.51 25.86
CA PRO A 33 -0.33 11.58 25.37
C PRO A 33 0.26 10.20 25.02
N ASN A 34 -0.12 9.17 25.79
CA ASN A 34 0.22 7.78 25.50
C ASN A 34 -0.97 7.12 24.81
N LEU A 35 -0.84 6.77 23.53
CA LEU A 35 -1.93 6.18 22.74
C LEU A 35 -1.80 4.67 22.63
N PHE A 36 -0.68 4.19 22.10
CA PHE A 36 -0.39 2.77 21.90
C PHE A 36 1.11 2.55 21.71
N GLN A 37 1.52 1.29 21.72
CA GLN A 37 2.87 0.84 21.40
C GLN A 37 2.76 -0.30 20.40
N PHE A 38 3.61 -0.29 19.37
CA PHE A 38 3.79 -1.46 18.52
C PHE A 38 4.77 -2.43 19.18
N GLU A 39 4.36 -3.69 19.30
CA GLU A 39 5.22 -4.76 19.80
C GLU A 39 5.35 -5.84 18.73
N LEU A 40 6.59 -6.12 18.32
CA LEU A 40 6.92 -7.16 17.35
C LEU A 40 7.38 -8.43 18.07
N ALA A 41 6.51 -8.98 18.91
CA ALA A 41 6.81 -10.18 19.67
C ALA A 41 6.65 -11.47 18.85
N LYS A 42 7.28 -12.53 19.32
CA LYS A 42 7.07 -13.90 18.83
C LYS A 42 5.98 -14.58 19.64
N ILE A 43 5.02 -15.19 18.94
CA ILE A 43 4.02 -16.08 19.54
C ILE A 43 4.60 -17.50 19.61
N LYS A 44 4.16 -18.29 20.59
CA LYS A 44 4.64 -19.67 20.78
C LYS A 44 4.51 -20.47 19.49
N ASN A 45 5.59 -21.14 19.10
CA ASN A 45 5.68 -22.00 17.90
C ASN A 45 5.46 -21.27 16.55
N THR A 46 5.57 -19.94 16.48
CA THR A 46 5.52 -19.19 15.21
C THR A 46 6.84 -18.49 14.93
N MET A 47 7.09 -18.13 13.66
CA MET A 47 8.18 -17.20 13.32
C MET A 47 7.75 -15.76 13.64
N PRO A 48 8.68 -14.88 14.05
CA PRO A 48 8.37 -13.47 14.25
C PRO A 48 8.13 -12.75 12.92
N LEU A 49 7.44 -11.60 12.97
CA LEU A 49 7.14 -10.81 11.77
C LEU A 49 8.42 -10.37 11.02
N SER A 50 9.51 -10.10 11.74
CA SER A 50 10.80 -9.74 11.16
C SER A 50 11.33 -10.78 10.17
N SER A 51 11.08 -12.07 10.40
CA SER A 51 11.50 -13.14 9.49
C SER A 51 10.70 -13.19 8.19
N ALA A 52 9.48 -12.65 8.18
CA ALA A 52 8.66 -12.57 6.97
C ALA A 52 9.02 -11.35 6.12
N ILE A 53 9.45 -10.25 6.75
CA ILE A 53 9.74 -8.98 6.07
C ILE A 53 11.18 -8.95 5.53
N PHE A 54 12.15 -9.43 6.31
CA PHE A 54 13.57 -9.28 5.98
C PHE A 54 14.17 -10.59 5.48
N LYS A 55 14.62 -10.57 4.22
CA LYS A 55 15.20 -11.75 3.56
C LYS A 55 16.44 -12.30 4.30
N SER A 56 17.22 -11.43 4.95
CA SER A 56 18.37 -11.82 5.78
C SER A 56 17.97 -12.57 7.05
N GLU A 57 16.80 -12.24 7.62
CA GLU A 57 16.31 -12.79 8.89
C GLU A 57 15.33 -13.95 8.71
N HIS A 58 15.16 -14.46 7.49
CA HIS A 58 14.11 -15.44 7.17
C HIS A 58 14.15 -16.68 8.08
N LYS A 59 15.33 -17.16 8.45
CA LYS A 59 15.50 -18.33 9.33
C LYS A 59 15.73 -17.96 10.79
N ASN A 60 15.77 -16.67 11.14
CA ASN A 60 16.04 -16.23 12.49
C ASN A 60 14.79 -16.38 13.36
N PRO A 61 14.79 -17.24 14.40
CA PRO A 61 13.63 -17.42 15.26
C PRO A 61 13.51 -16.34 16.35
N VAL A 62 14.44 -15.39 16.42
CA VAL A 62 14.48 -14.30 17.40
C VAL A 62 13.89 -13.04 16.76
N PRO A 63 12.92 -12.36 17.41
CA PRO A 63 12.40 -11.09 16.92
C PRO A 63 13.50 -10.04 16.75
N GLN A 64 13.48 -9.35 15.62
CA GLN A 64 14.37 -8.23 15.33
C GLN A 64 13.54 -6.99 15.00
N CYS A 65 14.07 -5.80 15.27
CA CYS A 65 13.48 -4.54 14.84
C CYS A 65 14.49 -3.75 14.00
N PRO A 66 14.67 -4.10 12.70
CA PRO A 66 15.64 -3.43 11.86
C PRO A 66 15.31 -1.95 11.69
N PRO A 67 16.33 -1.06 11.57
CA PRO A 67 16.15 0.39 11.54
C PRO A 67 15.37 0.90 10.32
N ARG A 68 15.12 0.04 9.33
CA ARG A 68 14.30 0.35 8.15
C ARG A 68 12.80 0.40 8.46
N LEU A 69 12.36 -0.21 9.56
CA LEU A 69 10.96 -0.18 9.96
C LEU A 69 10.67 1.15 10.66
N ASP A 70 9.79 1.95 10.07
CA ASP A 70 9.36 3.23 10.62
C ASP A 70 7.82 3.31 10.65
N VAL A 71 7.29 4.09 11.59
CA VAL A 71 5.84 4.31 11.71
C VAL A 71 5.44 5.47 10.81
N GLN A 72 4.74 5.14 9.73
CA GLN A 72 4.22 6.13 8.81
C GLN A 72 2.84 6.63 9.22
N THR A 73 2.54 7.88 8.87
CA THR A 73 1.22 8.50 9.05
C THR A 73 0.67 8.93 7.70
N ILE A 74 -0.66 8.93 7.56
CA ILE A 74 -1.31 9.37 6.34
C ILE A 74 -1.26 10.89 6.28
N ASN A 75 -0.70 11.42 5.19
CA ASN A 75 -0.72 12.85 4.90
C ASN A 75 -2.00 13.22 4.14
N ALA A 76 -2.66 14.29 4.57
CA ALA A 76 -3.90 14.76 3.94
C ALA A 76 -3.66 15.37 2.54
N VAL A 77 -2.46 15.88 2.29
CA VAL A 77 -2.07 16.53 1.03
C VAL A 77 -0.70 16.02 0.63
N LEU A 78 -0.55 15.71 -0.65
CA LEU A 78 0.71 15.33 -1.28
C LEU A 78 0.95 16.26 -2.46
N TRP A 79 2.22 16.54 -2.73
CA TRP A 79 2.63 17.23 -3.94
C TRP A 79 2.79 16.22 -5.06
N SER A 80 2.44 16.62 -6.28
CA SER A 80 2.65 15.83 -7.48
C SER A 80 2.95 16.77 -8.65
N ARG A 81 3.75 16.28 -9.59
CA ARG A 81 4.17 17.05 -10.77
C ARG A 81 3.09 17.00 -11.85
N MET A 82 2.85 18.16 -12.48
CA MET A 82 1.99 18.25 -13.67
C MET A 82 2.77 17.81 -14.92
N PRO A 83 2.25 16.87 -15.74
CA PRO A 83 2.86 16.53 -17.03
C PRO A 83 2.96 17.74 -17.96
N ASN A 84 3.99 17.77 -18.81
CA ASN A 84 4.19 18.85 -19.78
C ASN A 84 3.20 18.80 -20.95
N THR A 85 2.71 17.61 -21.28
CA THR A 85 1.80 17.34 -22.40
C THR A 85 0.69 16.40 -21.96
N PHE A 86 -0.48 16.54 -22.60
CA PHE A 86 -1.68 15.76 -22.30
C PHE A 86 -2.21 15.11 -23.58
N LEU A 87 -2.89 13.98 -23.43
CA LEU A 87 -3.64 13.37 -24.52
C LEU A 87 -4.77 14.31 -24.97
N LYS A 88 -4.89 14.52 -26.27
CA LYS A 88 -5.99 15.28 -26.86
C LYS A 88 -7.15 14.34 -27.14
N VAL A 89 -8.25 14.55 -26.43
CA VAL A 89 -9.48 13.76 -26.60
C VAL A 89 -10.49 14.58 -27.38
N GLU A 90 -10.89 14.07 -28.53
CA GLU A 90 -11.96 14.65 -29.36
C GLU A 90 -13.25 13.87 -29.11
N THR A 91 -14.36 14.60 -28.93
CA THR A 91 -15.68 13.99 -28.72
C THR A 91 -16.71 14.63 -29.65
N ALA A 92 -17.55 13.82 -30.28
CA ALA A 92 -18.60 14.32 -31.17
C ALA A 92 -19.84 13.42 -31.16
N ARG A 93 -21.02 14.01 -31.31
CA ARG A 93 -22.27 13.26 -31.52
C ARG A 93 -22.33 12.81 -32.98
N VAL A 94 -22.36 11.50 -33.20
CA VAL A 94 -22.37 10.95 -34.57
C VAL A 94 -23.79 10.92 -35.15
N SER A 95 -24.75 10.28 -34.46
CA SER A 95 -26.18 10.25 -34.85
C SER A 95 -27.01 9.54 -33.78
N GLU A 96 -28.32 9.77 -33.70
CA GLU A 96 -29.20 9.15 -32.68
C GLU A 96 -28.88 7.68 -32.40
N ARG A 97 -28.75 6.88 -33.46
CA ARG A 97 -28.36 5.47 -33.44
C ARG A 97 -26.91 5.20 -32.99
N HIS A 98 -25.93 5.96 -33.47
CA HIS A 98 -24.49 5.68 -33.25
C HIS A 98 -23.91 6.37 -32.01
N GLY A 99 -24.69 7.16 -31.27
CA GLY A 99 -24.20 7.76 -30.04
C GLY A 99 -23.06 8.78 -30.26
N TRP A 100 -22.09 8.74 -29.35
CA TRP A 100 -20.93 9.62 -29.33
C TRP A 100 -19.70 8.87 -29.81
N VAL A 101 -18.81 9.57 -30.52
CA VAL A 101 -17.46 9.11 -30.79
C VAL A 101 -16.50 9.80 -29.82
N VAL A 102 -15.49 9.04 -29.38
CA VAL A 102 -14.34 9.53 -28.61
C VAL A 102 -13.08 9.07 -29.34
N GLN A 103 -12.20 10.00 -29.67
CA GLN A 103 -10.99 9.72 -30.43
C GLN A 103 -9.76 10.40 -29.81
N CYS A 104 -8.61 9.72 -29.90
CA CYS A 104 -7.29 10.25 -29.57
C CYS A 104 -6.31 9.77 -30.65
N VAL A 105 -5.66 10.70 -31.35
CA VAL A 105 -4.82 10.39 -32.52
C VAL A 105 -3.34 10.26 -32.14
N GLU A 106 -2.85 11.15 -31.30
CA GLU A 106 -1.45 11.22 -30.91
C GLU A 106 -1.21 10.36 -29.65
N PRO A 107 -0.35 9.33 -29.69
CA PRO A 107 0.01 8.59 -28.48
C PRO A 107 0.94 9.43 -27.59
N LEU A 108 0.89 9.18 -26.28
CA LEU A 108 1.79 9.77 -25.29
C LEU A 108 2.47 8.67 -24.49
N GLN A 109 3.77 8.82 -24.27
CA GLN A 109 4.59 7.92 -23.46
C GLN A 109 5.23 8.72 -22.32
N MET A 110 5.41 8.06 -21.18
CA MET A 110 6.14 8.59 -20.03
C MET A 110 7.06 7.51 -19.46
N LEU A 111 8.11 7.94 -18.78
CA LEU A 111 8.99 7.05 -18.03
C LEU A 111 8.62 7.12 -16.55
N ALA A 112 8.37 5.97 -15.93
CA ALA A 112 8.01 5.87 -14.53
C ALA A 112 9.01 5.01 -13.76
N VAL A 113 9.27 5.38 -12.51
CA VAL A 113 10.02 4.59 -11.54
C VAL A 113 9.04 3.81 -10.67
N HIS A 114 9.25 2.51 -10.52
CA HIS A 114 8.45 1.67 -9.64
C HIS A 114 9.17 1.44 -8.30
N ILE A 115 8.48 1.73 -7.19
CA ILE A 115 8.93 1.49 -5.82
C ILE A 115 8.30 0.17 -5.34
N PRO A 116 9.06 -0.94 -5.28
CA PRO A 116 8.50 -2.26 -4.99
C PRO A 116 7.97 -2.40 -3.57
N GLU A 117 8.57 -1.71 -2.59
CA GLU A 117 8.16 -1.80 -1.19
C GLU A 117 6.77 -1.19 -0.95
N GLU A 118 6.46 -0.08 -1.61
CA GLU A 118 5.17 0.62 -1.53
C GLU A 118 4.17 0.15 -2.59
N ASN A 119 4.62 -0.63 -3.58
CA ASN A 119 3.83 -1.02 -4.75
C ASN A 119 3.22 0.20 -5.47
N ARG A 120 4.04 1.23 -5.68
CA ARG A 120 3.66 2.53 -6.26
C ARG A 120 4.62 2.91 -7.39
N CYS A 121 4.12 3.62 -8.40
CA CYS A 121 4.94 4.23 -9.44
C CYS A 121 4.91 5.77 -9.35
N LEU A 122 6.01 6.39 -9.78
CA LEU A 122 6.17 7.84 -9.87
C LEU A 122 6.72 8.21 -11.25
N ASP A 123 6.37 9.40 -11.76
CA ASP A 123 7.05 9.97 -12.92
C ASP A 123 8.52 10.18 -12.56
N ILE A 124 9.45 9.81 -13.44
CA ILE A 124 10.89 10.03 -13.20
C ILE A 124 11.26 11.51 -13.04
N LEU A 125 10.40 12.40 -13.53
CA LEU A 125 10.60 13.83 -13.48
C LEU A 125 9.93 14.50 -12.26
N GLU A 126 9.19 13.75 -11.43
CA GLU A 126 8.65 14.22 -10.14
C GLU A 126 9.76 14.45 -9.12
#